data_AF-A0A920VLV6-F1
#
_entry.id   AF-A0A920VLV6-F1
#
_cell.length_a   1.000
_cell.length_b   1.000
_cell.length_c   1.000
_cell.angle_alpha   90.00
_cell.angle_beta   90.00
_cell.angle_gamma   90.00
#
_symmetry.space_group_name_H-M   'P 1'
#
loop_
_entity.id
_entity.type
_entity.pdbx_description
1 polymer ?
#
loop_
_entity_poly.entity_id
_entity_poly.type
_entity_poly.pdbx_seq_one_letter_code
_entity_poly.pdbx_strand_id
1 'polypeptide(L)'
;MGRRTQSGGLNQGRRRFVKSTAVATTAAAVGPWVIRSEVLAAAGQVNVLMWSDYLPPGFLKAFTDNTGIAVNYTGIGSNEEILNKMKATKGKGFDICSPTNMRSLQWEPLGLLAPFDYGRIKNLGNVNPAMLVVGDQEWNFAGKGSHWLPHIWGTEGVAWRTDKWTPPRAGEVPS
;
A
#
# COMPACT_ATOMS: atom_id res chain seq x y z
N MET A 1 -62.88 41.33 0.42
CA MET A 1 -64.14 41.26 1.18
C MET A 1 -64.84 39.95 0.81
N GLY A 2 -65.17 39.09 1.79
CA GLY A 2 -65.98 37.85 1.63
C GLY A 2 -65.18 36.55 1.42
N ARG A 3 -64.88 35.77 2.48
CA ARG A 3 -65.61 34.59 3.02
C ARG A 3 -65.41 33.30 2.18
N ARG A 4 -64.76 32.26 2.73
CA ARG A 4 -65.36 31.09 3.46
C ARG A 4 -66.31 30.29 2.54
N THR A 5 -66.38 28.96 2.44
CA THR A 5 -66.01 27.81 3.30
C THR A 5 -66.56 26.55 2.62
N GLN A 6 -65.85 25.41 2.74
CA GLN A 6 -66.38 24.03 2.87
C GLN A 6 -67.25 23.47 1.70
N SER A 7 -67.54 22.17 1.50
CA SER A 7 -67.55 20.98 2.36
C SER A 7 -67.70 19.72 1.47
N GLY A 8 -67.25 18.56 1.98
CA GLY A 8 -67.88 17.24 1.82
C GLY A 8 -67.91 16.59 0.42
N GLY A 9 -67.78 15.28 0.25
CA GLY A 9 -67.66 14.19 1.19
C GLY A 9 -67.84 12.86 0.45
N LEU A 10 -66.99 11.90 0.83
CA LEU A 10 -67.24 10.45 0.88
C LEU A 10 -67.67 9.73 -0.41
N ASN A 11 -66.79 8.83 -0.89
CA ASN A 11 -67.27 7.48 -1.17
C ASN A 11 -66.31 6.42 -0.62
N GLN A 12 -66.89 5.47 0.10
CA GLN A 12 -66.24 4.52 0.99
C GLN A 12 -65.75 3.28 0.24
N GLY A 13 -64.55 2.84 0.61
CA GLY A 13 -64.24 1.45 0.95
C GLY A 13 -64.78 0.32 0.07
N ARG A 14 -63.90 -0.21 -0.80
CA ARG A 14 -63.79 -1.66 -1.00
C ARG A 14 -62.59 -2.18 -0.22
N ARG A 15 -62.89 -2.54 1.04
CA ARG A 15 -62.34 -3.64 1.85
C ARG A 15 -60.82 -3.90 1.71
N ARG A 16 -60.02 -3.45 2.66
CA ARG A 16 -59.67 -4.18 3.92
C ARG A 16 -58.93 -5.50 3.66
N PHE A 17 -57.62 -5.52 3.96
CA PHE A 17 -57.05 -6.45 4.94
C PHE A 17 -55.71 -5.87 5.48
N VAL A 18 -55.74 -5.27 6.68
CA VAL A 18 -55.03 -5.70 7.92
C VAL A 18 -53.51 -5.47 7.84
N LYS A 19 -52.99 -4.31 8.28
CA LYS A 19 -52.42 -4.07 9.63
C LYS A 19 -51.50 -5.19 10.14
N SER A 20 -50.18 -4.94 10.14
CA SER A 20 -49.24 -5.52 11.10
C SER A 20 -48.08 -4.51 11.30
N THR A 21 -48.25 -3.58 12.22
CA THR A 21 -47.49 -3.45 13.48
C THR A 21 -45.98 -3.26 13.29
N ALA A 22 -45.53 -2.05 13.63
CA ALA A 22 -44.14 -1.74 13.89
C ALA A 22 -43.57 -2.71 14.93
N VAL A 23 -42.42 -3.30 14.62
CA VAL A 23 -41.49 -3.80 15.63
C VAL A 23 -40.14 -3.19 15.29
N ALA A 24 -39.86 -2.05 15.94
CA ALA A 24 -38.50 -1.64 16.21
C ALA A 24 -37.94 -2.64 17.23
N THR A 25 -37.19 -3.64 16.77
CA THR A 25 -36.36 -4.47 17.64
C THR A 25 -34.92 -3.98 17.54
N THR A 26 -34.60 -3.04 18.42
CA THR A 26 -33.27 -2.93 19.01
C THR A 26 -32.83 -4.30 19.53
N ALA A 27 -31.91 -4.94 18.83
CA ALA A 27 -31.07 -6.01 19.38
C ALA A 27 -29.64 -5.47 19.47
N ALA A 28 -29.44 -4.55 20.40
CA ALA A 28 -28.13 -4.27 20.97
C ALA A 28 -27.99 -5.11 22.25
N ALA A 29 -26.84 -5.79 22.39
CA ALA A 29 -26.41 -6.62 23.53
C ALA A 29 -27.16 -7.98 23.63
N VAL A 30 -26.53 -9.16 23.75
CA VAL A 30 -25.35 -9.52 24.55
C VAL A 30 -24.68 -10.76 23.92
N GLY A 31 -23.40 -10.67 23.57
CA GLY A 31 -22.57 -11.76 23.09
C GLY A 31 -21.24 -11.16 22.64
N PRO A 32 -20.08 -11.82 22.86
CA PRO A 32 -18.81 -11.24 22.47
C PRO A 32 -18.83 -11.13 20.94
N TRP A 33 -19.05 -9.92 20.46
CA TRP A 33 -18.78 -9.50 19.09
C TRP A 33 -17.27 -9.60 18.89
N VAL A 34 -16.77 -10.83 18.79
CA VAL A 34 -15.49 -11.09 18.15
C VAL A 34 -15.74 -10.83 16.68
N ILE A 35 -15.81 -9.54 16.34
CA ILE A 35 -15.46 -9.08 15.00
C ILE A 35 -14.00 -9.51 14.87
N ARG A 36 -13.79 -10.68 14.25
CA ARG A 36 -12.45 -11.09 13.86
C ARG A 36 -11.93 -9.97 12.97
N SER A 37 -10.86 -9.33 13.41
CA SER A 37 -10.14 -8.31 12.63
C SER A 37 -9.69 -8.84 11.26
N GLU A 38 -9.69 -10.16 11.07
CA GLU A 38 -9.45 -10.87 9.80
C GLU A 38 -10.41 -10.46 8.66
N VAL A 39 -11.63 -10.01 8.96
CA VAL A 39 -12.64 -9.65 7.93
C VAL A 39 -12.64 -8.16 7.58
N LEU A 40 -11.86 -7.34 8.29
CA LEU A 40 -11.64 -5.91 7.99
C LEU A 40 -10.36 -5.67 7.16
N ALA A 41 -9.89 -6.68 6.43
CA ALA A 41 -8.94 -6.47 5.33
C ALA A 41 -9.65 -5.82 4.11
N ALA A 42 -10.06 -4.56 4.26
CA ALA A 42 -10.30 -3.67 3.13
C ALA A 42 -8.91 -3.22 2.65
N ALA A 43 -8.40 -3.50 1.44
CA ALA A 43 -9.02 -3.90 0.19
C ALA A 43 -8.33 -5.17 -0.36
N GLY A 44 -8.97 -5.88 -1.29
CA GLY A 44 -8.33 -6.92 -2.11
C GLY A 44 -7.27 -6.36 -3.08
N GLN A 45 -6.60 -5.27 -2.70
CA GLN A 45 -5.60 -4.56 -3.48
C GLN A 45 -4.55 -3.94 -2.56
N VAL A 46 -3.27 -4.02 -2.96
CA VAL A 46 -2.14 -3.30 -2.38
C VAL A 46 -1.59 -2.29 -3.38
N ASN A 47 -1.33 -1.06 -2.94
CA ASN A 47 -0.84 0.04 -3.77
C ASN A 47 0.68 0.17 -3.60
N VAL A 48 1.43 -0.01 -4.68
CA VAL A 48 2.89 -0.09 -4.66
C VAL A 48 3.49 1.01 -5.53
N LEU A 49 4.43 1.78 -4.97
CA LEU A 49 5.22 2.79 -5.67
C LEU A 49 6.69 2.35 -5.77
N MET A 50 7.14 1.94 -6.96
CA MET A 50 8.49 1.36 -7.12
C MET A 50 9.03 1.53 -8.53
N TRP A 51 10.35 1.41 -8.70
CA TRP A 51 11.07 1.41 -9.98
C TRP A 51 10.39 0.55 -11.05
N SER A 52 10.16 1.14 -12.24
CA SER A 52 9.33 0.58 -13.33
C SER A 52 9.68 -0.86 -13.74
N ASP A 53 10.96 -1.25 -13.64
CA ASP A 53 11.46 -2.52 -14.18
C ASP A 53 11.80 -3.56 -13.09
N TYR A 54 11.34 -3.36 -11.86
CA TYR A 54 11.72 -4.22 -10.73
C TYR A 54 10.79 -5.41 -10.50
N LEU A 55 9.68 -5.50 -11.22
CA LEU A 55 8.77 -6.65 -11.15
C LEU A 55 8.95 -7.52 -12.40
N PRO A 56 9.41 -8.78 -12.26
CA PRO A 56 9.59 -9.64 -13.41
C PRO A 56 8.25 -9.97 -14.07
N PRO A 57 8.25 -10.27 -15.38
CA PRO A 57 7.05 -10.68 -16.09
C PRO A 57 6.32 -11.82 -15.37
N GLY A 58 5.00 -11.70 -15.22
CA GLY A 58 4.17 -12.71 -14.56
C GLY A 58 4.12 -12.62 -13.02
N PHE A 59 4.97 -11.83 -12.37
CA PHE A 59 4.97 -11.69 -10.91
C PHE A 59 3.62 -11.23 -10.37
N LEU A 60 3.05 -10.16 -10.94
CA LEU A 60 1.77 -9.59 -10.52
C LEU A 60 0.65 -10.62 -10.60
N LYS A 61 0.59 -11.37 -11.70
CA LYS A 61 -0.40 -12.42 -11.90
C LYS A 61 -0.23 -13.53 -10.86
N ALA A 62 0.98 -14.05 -10.70
CA ALA A 62 1.26 -15.12 -9.74
C ALA A 62 0.96 -14.70 -8.30
N PHE A 63 1.27 -13.45 -7.94
CA PHE A 63 0.95 -12.90 -6.62
C PHE A 63 -0.56 -12.85 -6.40
N THR A 64 -1.33 -12.31 -7.36
CA THR A 64 -2.79 -12.23 -7.26
C THR A 64 -3.45 -13.61 -7.27
N ASP A 65 -2.99 -14.55 -8.10
CA ASP A 65 -3.51 -15.93 -8.13
C ASP A 65 -3.30 -16.64 -6.78
N ASN A 66 -2.14 -16.44 -6.14
CA ASN A 66 -1.79 -17.12 -4.89
C ASN A 66 -2.44 -16.51 -3.65
N THR A 67 -2.75 -15.20 -3.67
CA THR A 67 -3.19 -14.46 -2.49
C THR A 67 -4.62 -13.94 -2.58
N GLY A 68 -5.17 -13.84 -3.79
CA GLY A 68 -6.41 -13.10 -4.07
C GLY A 68 -6.26 -11.58 -4.00
N ILE A 69 -5.04 -11.05 -3.80
CA ILE A 69 -4.78 -9.62 -3.63
C ILE A 69 -4.25 -9.05 -4.95
N ALA A 70 -4.94 -8.05 -5.50
CA ALA A 70 -4.48 -7.28 -6.63
C ALA A 70 -3.30 -6.36 -6.22
N VAL A 71 -2.39 -6.08 -7.15
CA VAL A 71 -1.33 -5.09 -6.91
C VAL A 71 -1.58 -3.92 -7.86
N ASN A 72 -1.91 -2.75 -7.30
CA ASN A 72 -1.95 -1.50 -8.04
C ASN A 72 -0.56 -0.89 -8.06
N TYR A 73 0.15 -1.11 -9.16
CA TYR A 73 1.55 -0.75 -9.31
C TYR A 73 1.71 0.60 -10.01
N THR A 74 2.46 1.50 -9.38
CA THR A 74 2.92 2.76 -9.97
C THR A 74 4.44 2.70 -10.17
N GLY A 75 4.85 2.68 -11.45
CA GLY A 75 6.25 2.81 -11.86
C GLY A 75 6.79 4.23 -11.63
N ILE A 76 8.09 4.33 -11.37
CA ILE A 76 8.86 5.58 -11.24
C ILE A 76 10.18 5.48 -12.00
N GLY A 77 10.72 6.62 -12.41
CA GLY A 77 12.01 6.73 -13.08
C GLY A 77 13.14 7.30 -12.22
N SER A 78 12.84 7.87 -11.04
CA SER A 78 13.86 8.45 -10.16
C SER A 78 13.48 8.43 -8.68
N ASN A 79 14.49 8.55 -7.82
CA ASN A 79 14.28 8.68 -6.37
C ASN A 79 13.48 9.94 -6.02
N GLU A 80 13.74 11.02 -6.74
CA GLU A 80 13.10 12.32 -6.55
C GLU A 80 11.60 12.24 -6.88
N GLU A 81 11.21 11.42 -7.86
CA GLU A 81 9.81 11.17 -8.19
C GLU A 81 9.07 10.50 -7.02
N ILE A 82 9.64 9.44 -6.42
CA ILE A 82 9.07 8.78 -5.24
C ILE A 82 8.90 9.80 -4.11
N LEU A 83 9.96 10.54 -3.80
CA LEU A 83 9.97 11.47 -2.68
C LEU A 83 8.93 12.59 -2.86
N ASN A 84 8.86 13.17 -4.06
CA ASN A 84 7.91 14.23 -4.38
C ASN A 84 6.47 13.73 -4.32
N LYS A 85 6.20 12.52 -4.83
CA LYS A 85 4.86 11.92 -4.79
C LYS A 85 4.41 11.61 -3.37
N MET A 86 5.30 11.05 -2.55
CA MET A 86 5.00 10.76 -1.14
C MET A 86 4.80 12.04 -0.33
N LYS A 87 5.58 13.10 -0.57
CA LYS A 87 5.37 14.43 0.04
C LYS A 87 4.02 15.04 -0.36
N ALA A 88 3.71 15.05 -1.66
CA ALA A 88 2.49 15.66 -2.17
C ALA A 88 1.21 14.97 -1.64
N THR A 89 1.26 13.65 -1.51
CA THR A 89 0.15 12.84 -1.00
C THR A 89 0.13 12.72 0.52
N LYS A 90 1.19 13.17 1.22
CA LYS A 90 1.45 12.87 2.64
C LYS A 90 1.38 11.35 2.90
N GLY A 91 1.97 10.57 1.99
CA GLY A 91 1.98 9.10 2.01
C GLY A 91 0.64 8.43 1.68
N LYS A 92 -0.44 9.19 1.46
CA LYS A 92 -1.77 8.60 1.21
C LYS A 92 -1.83 7.93 -0.16
N GLY A 93 -2.50 6.77 -0.21
CA GLY A 93 -2.73 6.02 -1.45
C GLY A 93 -1.62 5.05 -1.82
N PHE A 94 -0.61 4.88 -0.97
CA PHE A 94 0.44 3.87 -1.13
C PHE A 94 0.60 3.06 0.15
N ASP A 95 0.70 1.75 -0.01
CA ASP A 95 0.95 0.81 1.08
C ASP A 95 2.43 0.45 1.16
N ILE A 96 3.12 0.40 0.01
CA ILE A 96 4.55 0.14 -0.11
C ILE A 96 5.18 1.16 -1.06
N CYS A 97 6.33 1.72 -0.67
CA CYS A 97 7.20 2.47 -1.56
C CYS A 97 8.63 1.91 -1.54
N SER A 98 9.36 2.03 -2.66
CA SER A 98 10.70 1.45 -2.82
C SER A 98 11.79 2.52 -3.05
N PRO A 99 12.17 3.31 -2.02
CA PRO A 99 13.30 4.23 -2.12
C PRO A 99 14.65 3.51 -2.15
N THR A 100 15.66 4.14 -2.77
CA THR A 100 17.06 3.71 -2.63
C THR A 100 17.54 3.89 -1.19
N ASN A 101 18.32 2.93 -0.68
CA ASN A 101 18.77 2.86 0.71
C ASN A 101 19.52 4.14 1.20
N MET A 102 20.39 4.73 0.39
CA MET A 102 21.21 5.90 0.76
C MET A 102 20.41 7.21 0.92
N ARG A 103 19.08 7.14 0.96
CA ARG A 103 18.19 8.30 1.02
C ARG A 103 17.55 8.50 2.41
N SER A 104 17.88 7.68 3.42
CA SER A 104 17.21 7.68 4.74
C SER A 104 17.06 9.07 5.37
N LEU A 105 18.09 9.91 5.31
CA LEU A 105 18.09 11.28 5.85
C LEU A 105 17.03 12.20 5.21
N GLN A 106 16.60 11.89 3.98
CA GLN A 106 15.53 12.63 3.30
C GLN A 106 14.14 12.15 3.71
N TRP A 107 14.03 10.91 4.21
CA TRP A 107 12.78 10.25 4.57
C TRP A 107 12.41 10.40 6.03
N GLU A 108 13.39 10.32 6.93
CA GLU A 108 13.19 10.47 8.38
C GLU A 108 12.35 11.71 8.76
N PRO A 109 12.68 12.94 8.32
CA PRO A 109 11.92 14.13 8.72
C PRO A 109 10.51 14.17 8.15
N LEU A 110 10.16 13.33 7.16
CA LEU A 110 8.83 13.31 6.58
C LEU A 110 7.82 12.60 7.48
N GLY A 111 8.27 11.64 8.29
CA GLY A 111 7.39 10.87 9.18
C GLY A 111 6.28 10.10 8.45
N LEU A 112 6.53 9.70 7.20
CA LEU A 112 5.53 9.07 6.33
C LEU A 112 5.59 7.53 6.33
N LEU A 113 6.63 6.95 6.91
CA LEU A 113 6.86 5.51 6.90
C LEU A 113 6.52 4.92 8.27
N ALA A 114 5.95 3.72 8.26
CA ALA A 114 5.81 2.88 9.43
C ALA A 114 6.97 1.87 9.51
N PRO A 115 7.41 1.47 10.72
CA PRO A 115 8.41 0.43 10.84
C PRO A 115 7.83 -0.93 10.45
N PHE A 116 8.68 -1.79 9.89
CA PHE A 116 8.33 -3.17 9.59
C PHE A 116 8.30 -4.02 10.87
N ASP A 117 7.27 -4.86 10.97
CA ASP A 117 7.22 -5.94 11.96
C ASP A 117 7.85 -7.20 11.36
N TYR A 118 9.12 -7.43 11.70
CA TYR A 118 9.89 -8.59 11.24
C TYR A 118 9.24 -9.93 11.63
N GLY A 119 8.46 -10.00 12.71
CA GLY A 119 7.74 -11.21 13.12
C GLY A 119 6.65 -11.62 12.14
N ARG A 120 6.17 -10.70 11.29
CA ARG A 120 5.17 -10.97 10.24
C ARG A 120 5.78 -11.42 8.91
N ILE A 121 7.11 -11.39 8.79
CA ILE A 121 7.83 -11.71 7.56
C ILE A 121 8.44 -13.10 7.68
N LYS A 122 7.65 -14.11 7.31
CA LYS A 122 8.01 -15.54 7.50
C LYS A 122 9.30 -15.96 6.77
N ASN A 123 9.66 -15.25 5.71
CA ASN A 123 10.83 -15.52 4.86
C ASN A 123 12.00 -14.56 5.12
N LEU A 124 12.00 -13.81 6.23
CA LEU A 124 13.08 -12.86 6.54
C LEU A 124 14.45 -13.55 6.65
N GLY A 125 14.48 -14.81 7.11
CA GLY A 125 15.71 -15.61 7.18
C GLY A 125 16.38 -15.89 5.83
N ASN A 126 15.71 -15.63 4.71
CA ASN A 126 16.29 -15.75 3.36
C ASN A 126 17.03 -14.48 2.92
N VAL A 127 16.92 -13.38 3.68
CA VAL A 127 17.54 -12.11 3.33
C VAL A 127 19.00 -12.11 3.79
N ASN A 128 19.90 -11.56 2.98
CA ASN A 128 21.29 -11.36 3.37
C ASN A 128 21.35 -10.51 4.66
N PRO A 129 21.93 -11.01 5.77
CA PRO A 129 21.99 -10.28 7.03
C PRO A 129 22.66 -8.91 6.91
N ALA A 130 23.68 -8.77 6.06
CA ALA A 130 24.36 -7.49 5.85
C ALA A 130 23.43 -6.42 5.24
N MET A 131 22.38 -6.82 4.52
CA MET A 131 21.39 -5.89 3.98
C MET A 131 20.33 -5.51 5.01
N LEU A 132 19.98 -6.40 5.95
CA LEU A 132 19.04 -6.07 7.03
C LEU A 132 19.61 -4.99 7.97
N VAL A 133 20.93 -4.97 8.16
CA VAL A 133 21.63 -3.95 8.95
C VAL A 133 21.29 -2.53 8.48
N VAL A 134 21.09 -2.31 7.18
CA VAL A 134 20.70 -1.00 6.63
C VAL A 134 19.37 -0.53 7.21
N GLY A 135 18.39 -1.44 7.31
CA GLY A 135 17.10 -1.17 7.96
C GLY A 135 17.27 -0.81 9.44
N ASP A 136 18.07 -1.60 10.14
CA ASP A 136 18.23 -1.53 11.59
C ASP A 136 19.14 -0.38 12.07
N GLN A 137 20.02 0.14 11.21
CA GLN A 137 20.97 1.20 11.53
C GLN A 137 20.65 2.53 10.84
N GLU A 138 20.47 2.52 9.52
CA GLU A 138 20.31 3.73 8.71
C GLU A 138 18.84 4.18 8.60
N TRP A 139 17.91 3.23 8.64
CA TRP A 139 16.46 3.47 8.53
C TRP A 139 15.71 3.22 9.84
N ASN A 140 16.42 3.21 10.98
CA ASN A 140 15.79 3.01 12.27
C ASN A 140 15.10 4.27 12.83
N PHE A 141 15.32 5.42 12.19
CA PHE A 141 14.74 6.73 12.52
C PHE A 141 14.76 7.04 14.03
N ALA A 142 15.96 7.09 14.60
CA ALA A 142 16.22 7.30 16.02
C ALA A 142 15.63 6.20 16.92
N GLY A 143 15.79 4.94 16.51
CA GLY A 143 15.38 3.78 17.32
C GLY A 143 13.89 3.45 17.28
N LYS A 144 13.15 3.97 16.30
CA LYS A 144 11.72 3.68 16.07
C LYS A 144 11.47 2.34 15.35
N GLY A 145 12.51 1.52 15.19
CA GLY A 145 12.45 0.25 14.45
C GLY A 145 12.81 0.44 12.97
N SER A 146 13.01 -0.66 12.26
CA SER A 146 13.44 -0.63 10.85
C SER A 146 12.31 -0.18 9.92
N HIS A 147 12.50 0.91 9.19
CA HIS A 147 11.55 1.44 8.19
C HIS A 147 11.90 1.00 6.76
N TRP A 148 12.82 0.04 6.59
CA TRP A 148 13.30 -0.37 5.28
C TRP A 148 13.60 -1.87 5.24
N LEU A 149 13.22 -2.50 4.13
CA LEU A 149 13.50 -3.91 3.84
C LEU A 149 14.24 -4.05 2.51
N PRO A 150 15.27 -4.90 2.45
CA PRO A 150 15.95 -5.20 1.19
C PRO A 150 15.01 -5.89 0.22
N HIS A 151 14.98 -5.41 -1.03
CA HIS A 151 14.24 -6.05 -2.12
C HIS A 151 15.20 -6.48 -3.24
N ILE A 152 15.78 -5.51 -3.94
CA ILE A 152 16.75 -5.72 -5.02
C ILE A 152 17.96 -4.85 -4.74
N TRP A 153 19.16 -5.38 -4.99
CA TRP A 153 20.42 -4.66 -4.87
C TRP A 153 21.30 -4.93 -6.08
N GLY A 154 22.27 -4.05 -6.32
CA GLY A 154 23.24 -4.16 -7.39
C GLY A 154 24.35 -3.13 -7.22
N THR A 155 25.23 -3.09 -8.20
CA THR A 155 26.28 -2.06 -8.31
C THR A 155 26.13 -1.36 -9.66
N GLU A 156 26.53 -0.09 -9.71
CA GLU A 156 26.68 0.62 -10.97
C GLU A 156 28.02 0.20 -11.60
N GLY A 157 27.96 -0.27 -12.84
CA GLY A 157 29.14 -0.72 -13.58
C GLY A 157 29.41 0.15 -14.80
N VAL A 158 30.66 0.19 -15.23
CA VAL A 158 31.05 0.75 -16.52
C VAL A 158 30.99 -0.35 -17.56
N ALA A 159 30.13 -0.20 -18.56
CA ALA A 159 30.06 -1.10 -19.71
C ALA A 159 30.62 -0.41 -20.95
N TRP A 160 31.39 -1.14 -21.75
CA TRP A 160 31.93 -0.64 -23.01
C TRP A 160 31.87 -1.67 -24.12
N ARG A 161 31.98 -1.15 -25.33
CA ARG A 161 32.03 -1.95 -26.54
C ARG A 161 33.43 -2.52 -26.74
N THR A 162 33.57 -3.83 -26.58
CA THR A 162 34.84 -4.55 -26.76
C THR A 162 35.35 -4.51 -28.21
N ASP A 163 34.45 -4.30 -29.18
CA ASP A 163 34.81 -4.11 -30.59
C ASP A 163 35.34 -2.70 -30.91
N LYS A 164 35.19 -1.75 -29.98
CA LYS A 164 35.65 -0.36 -30.13
C LYS A 164 36.79 0.01 -29.20
N TRP A 165 36.93 -0.70 -28.08
CA TRP A 165 37.98 -0.44 -27.11
C TRP A 165 38.39 -1.73 -26.41
N THR A 166 39.69 -1.98 -26.35
CA THR A 166 40.30 -3.08 -25.60
C THR A 166 41.23 -2.48 -24.55
N PRO A 167 41.18 -2.95 -23.28
CA PRO A 167 42.06 -2.46 -22.24
C PRO A 167 43.53 -2.56 -22.67
N PRO A 168 44.31 -1.47 -22.64
CA PRO A 168 45.75 -1.51 -22.91
C PRO A 168 46.51 -2.39 -21.91
N ARG A 169 45.98 -2.52 -20.69
CA ARG A 169 46.46 -3.41 -19.63
C ARG A 169 45.29 -4.05 -18.89
N ALA A 170 45.54 -5.18 -18.25
CA ALA A 170 44.54 -5.87 -17.43
C ALA A 170 44.04 -4.94 -16.30
N GLY A 171 42.72 -4.79 -16.19
CA GLY A 171 42.08 -3.97 -15.16
C GLY A 171 41.90 -2.49 -15.52
N GLU A 172 42.41 -2.01 -16.66
CA GLU A 172 42.06 -0.67 -17.14
C GLU A 172 40.60 -0.66 -17.62
N VAL A 173 39.88 0.41 -17.28
CA VAL A 173 38.51 0.71 -17.74
C VAL A 173 38.54 1.98 -18.59
N PRO A 174 37.57 2.17 -19.51
CA PRO A 174 37.46 3.43 -20.23
C PRO A 174 37.28 4.59 -19.25
N SER A 175 38.08 5.64 -19.43
CA SER A 175 38.00 6.92 -18.73
C SER A 175 37.24 7.96 -19.55
#